data_AF-A0A2D6YTZ2-F1
#
_entry.id   AF-A0A2D6YTZ2-F1
#
_cell.length_a   1.000
_cell.length_b   1.000
_cell.length_c   1.000
_cell.angle_alpha   90.00
_cell.angle_beta   90.00
_cell.angle_gamma   90.00
#
_symmetry.space_group_name_H-M   'P 1'
#
loop_
_entity.id
_entity.type
_entity.pdbx_description
1 polymer ?
#
loop_
_entity_poly.entity_id
_entity_poly.type
_entity_poly.pdbx_seq_one_letter_code
_entity_poly.pdbx_strand_id
1 'polypeptide(L)'
;MTQRGWDRISRTTEGPTRCESCDYDLRGIAVGGRCPECGSVVPAPAATAAVDRGRPDHRDSGLHVVAISQYLAFLPMSGLVLLGCFGSTIGVVSVFGPIARIVALASPWAASPLRAIEPAGFGRLLLGLACVDAGCGMAFVVVVIGVLPGTALLPSLILYVLASGVSVATTNFRLERIFNDWQFELPALLARIGFIAGCVAGVTMIAVVTVRLAQPNPDVVSIVTLLGLAIGIITSLLAVFAARDGIGRVEGVLITDLIEAHSERIDREPTPLEDPARRNHPPDPLPLEPERPPIREDLEGH
;
A
#
# COMPACT_ATOMS: atom_id res chain seq x y z
N MET A 1 -10.98 15.86 -7.85
CA MET A 1 -10.36 16.91 -7.00
C MET A 1 -11.39 17.43 -6.01
N THR A 2 -11.29 17.05 -4.74
CA THR A 2 -12.11 17.62 -3.66
C THR A 2 -11.21 17.88 -2.45
N GLN A 3 -10.99 19.15 -2.16
CA GLN A 3 -10.29 19.63 -0.97
C GLN A 3 -11.07 19.21 0.28
N ARG A 4 -10.40 18.57 1.24
CA ARG A 4 -10.86 18.48 2.63
C ARG A 4 -9.83 19.16 3.51
N GLY A 5 -10.30 20.07 4.36
CA GLY A 5 -9.48 20.84 5.29
C GLY A 5 -8.80 19.94 6.31
N TRP A 6 -7.54 20.22 6.58
CA TRP A 6 -6.74 19.58 7.62
C TRP A 6 -6.47 20.60 8.71
N ASP A 7 -6.92 20.29 9.93
CA ASP A 7 -6.53 21.00 11.13
C ASP A 7 -5.03 20.79 11.40
N ARG A 8 -4.38 21.89 11.75
CA ARG A 8 -2.94 22.14 11.74
C ARG A 8 -2.31 21.61 13.03
N ILE A 9 -1.43 20.61 12.94
CA ILE A 9 -0.43 20.33 13.99
C ILE A 9 0.89 20.95 13.51
N SER A 10 1.19 22.15 13.99
CA SER A 10 2.47 22.84 13.78
C SER A 10 3.48 22.42 14.86
N ARG A 11 4.53 21.67 14.47
CA ARG A 11 5.79 21.59 15.22
C ARG A 11 6.85 22.38 14.46
N THR A 12 7.37 23.43 15.07
CA THR A 12 8.46 24.26 14.59
C THR A 12 9.79 23.52 14.70
N THR A 13 10.56 23.48 13.61
CA THR A 13 11.95 23.03 13.62
C THR A 13 12.81 24.26 13.91
N GLU A 14 13.32 24.40 15.13
CA GLU A 14 14.16 25.54 15.54
C GLU A 14 15.59 25.37 15.02
N GLY A 15 16.05 26.30 14.17
CA GLY A 15 17.48 26.49 13.92
C GLY A 15 18.18 27.10 15.14
N PRO A 16 19.53 27.20 15.14
CA PRO A 16 20.27 27.79 16.25
C PRO A 16 19.83 29.24 16.46
N THR A 17 19.33 29.54 17.66
CA THR A 17 18.83 30.87 18.03
C THR A 17 19.95 31.84 18.41
N ARG A 18 21.19 31.36 18.60
CA ARG A 18 22.34 32.19 19.01
C ARG A 18 23.63 31.84 18.26
N CYS A 19 24.50 32.83 18.12
CA CYS A 19 25.81 32.72 17.49
C CYS A 19 26.79 32.02 18.42
N GLU A 20 27.42 30.93 17.96
CA GLU A 20 28.40 30.18 18.76
C GLU A 20 29.67 30.98 19.08
N SER A 21 30.00 32.02 18.30
CA SER A 21 31.22 32.81 18.47
C SER A 21 31.06 34.03 19.38
N CYS A 22 29.87 34.60 19.50
CA CYS A 22 29.65 35.83 20.28
C CYS A 22 28.34 35.88 21.07
N ASP A 23 27.58 34.78 21.09
CA ASP A 23 26.27 34.64 21.75
C ASP A 23 25.18 35.62 21.26
N TYR A 24 25.42 36.33 20.15
CA TYR A 24 24.44 37.22 19.52
C TYR A 24 23.19 36.44 19.08
N ASP A 25 22.02 37.05 19.26
CA ASP A 25 20.73 36.47 18.91
C ASP A 25 20.51 36.47 17.38
N LEU A 26 20.42 35.26 16.80
CA LEU A 26 20.34 35.08 15.35
C LEU A 26 18.91 35.05 14.81
N ARG A 27 17.90 35.33 15.64
CA ARG A 27 16.49 35.41 15.21
C ARG A 27 16.32 36.46 14.10
N GLY A 28 15.92 36.00 12.91
CA GLY A 28 15.70 36.85 11.74
C GLY A 28 16.88 36.95 10.77
N ILE A 29 18.02 36.30 11.05
CA ILE A 29 19.16 36.23 10.13
C ILE A 29 19.03 34.98 9.24
N ALA A 30 19.18 35.15 7.93
CA ALA A 30 19.11 34.05 6.97
C ALA A 30 20.21 33.01 7.22
N VAL A 31 19.85 31.73 7.04
CA VAL A 31 20.77 30.60 7.13
C VAL A 31 21.89 30.75 6.09
N GLY A 32 23.16 30.64 6.50
CA GLY A 32 24.32 30.93 5.65
C GLY A 32 24.70 32.41 5.56
N GLY A 33 23.94 33.31 6.22
CA GLY A 33 24.30 34.71 6.41
C GLY A 33 25.48 34.90 7.38
N ARG A 34 25.93 36.14 7.56
CA ARG A 34 26.99 36.50 8.53
C ARG A 34 26.39 37.12 9.79
N CYS A 35 26.94 36.78 10.94
CA CYS A 35 26.61 37.44 12.19
C CYS A 35 26.99 38.94 12.11
N PRO A 36 26.12 39.88 12.54
CA PRO A 36 26.39 41.32 12.45
C PRO A 36 27.51 41.76 13.40
N GLU A 37 27.65 41.08 14.53
CA GLU A 37 28.60 41.46 15.58
C GLU A 37 30.00 40.93 15.33
N CYS A 38 30.14 39.62 15.09
CA CYS A 38 31.46 38.99 14.98
C CYS A 38 31.84 38.58 13.55
N GLY A 39 30.94 38.75 12.58
CA GLY A 39 31.18 38.40 11.18
C GLY A 39 31.28 36.89 10.89
N SER A 40 31.11 36.03 11.90
CA SER A 40 31.12 34.58 11.73
C SER A 40 29.96 34.16 10.83
N VAL A 41 30.21 33.21 9.92
CA VAL A 41 29.13 32.64 9.10
C VAL A 41 28.19 31.88 10.03
N VAL A 42 26.90 32.18 9.96
CA VAL A 42 25.86 31.43 10.66
C VAL A 42 25.86 30.03 10.06
N PRO A 43 26.32 29.01 10.80
CA PRO A 43 26.33 27.67 10.28
C PRO A 43 24.89 27.33 9.90
N ALA A 44 24.71 26.74 8.72
CA ALA A 44 23.47 26.03 8.48
C ALA A 44 23.29 25.09 9.67
N PRO A 45 22.09 25.00 10.28
CA PRO A 45 21.86 23.97 11.27
C PRO A 45 22.41 22.69 10.64
N ALA A 46 23.38 22.05 11.31
CA ALA A 46 23.90 20.76 10.86
C ALA A 46 22.66 20.01 10.44
N ALA A 47 22.55 19.59 9.17
CA ALA A 47 21.31 19.03 8.66
C ALA A 47 20.98 17.86 9.60
N THR A 48 20.17 18.13 10.62
CA THR A 48 20.05 17.29 11.81
C THR A 48 19.05 16.29 11.38
N ALA A 49 19.47 15.44 10.44
CA ALA A 49 18.58 14.71 9.61
C ALA A 49 17.43 15.65 9.16
N ALA A 50 17.60 16.37 8.04
CA ALA A 50 16.50 16.34 7.08
C ALA A 50 16.30 14.85 6.85
N VAL A 51 15.50 14.25 7.75
CA VAL A 51 15.51 12.84 7.96
C VAL A 51 15.14 12.32 6.59
N ASP A 52 15.94 11.35 6.16
CA ASP A 52 15.49 10.19 5.42
C ASP A 52 14.25 9.59 6.14
N ARG A 53 13.23 10.40 6.39
CA ARG A 53 11.95 10.10 7.04
C ARG A 53 11.16 9.53 5.89
N GLY A 54 11.61 8.33 5.55
CA GLY A 54 11.09 7.42 4.57
C GLY A 54 10.69 8.09 3.28
N ARG A 55 11.53 7.96 2.25
CA ARG A 55 10.98 7.29 1.07
C ARG A 55 10.35 6.01 1.63
N PRO A 56 9.01 5.86 1.65
CA PRO A 56 8.41 4.65 2.19
C PRO A 56 8.95 3.53 1.32
N ASP A 57 9.89 2.76 1.87
CA ASP A 57 10.49 1.67 1.13
C ASP A 57 9.37 0.64 0.99
N HIS A 58 9.25 -0.02 -0.17
CA HIS A 58 8.22 -1.06 -0.42
C HIS A 58 8.17 -2.15 0.67
N ARG A 59 9.21 -2.24 1.50
CA ARG A 59 9.35 -3.22 2.58
C ARG A 59 8.50 -2.91 3.82
N ASP A 60 8.13 -1.65 4.05
CA ASP A 60 7.52 -1.24 5.33
C ASP A 60 5.99 -1.26 5.31
N SER A 61 5.36 -1.38 4.13
CA SER A 61 3.90 -1.35 4.00
C SER A 61 3.21 -2.63 4.49
N GLY A 62 3.90 -3.77 4.45
CA GLY A 62 3.30 -5.11 4.58
C GLY A 62 2.56 -5.61 3.34
N LEU A 63 2.20 -4.75 2.38
CA LEU A 63 1.47 -5.14 1.17
C LEU A 63 2.31 -6.05 0.27
N HIS A 64 3.63 -5.81 0.20
CA HIS A 64 4.58 -6.69 -0.47
C HIS A 64 4.57 -8.12 0.10
N VAL A 65 4.47 -8.26 1.43
CA VAL A 65 4.37 -9.57 2.10
C VAL A 65 3.04 -10.24 1.74
N VAL A 66 1.94 -9.48 1.69
CA VAL A 66 0.64 -9.98 1.23
C VAL A 66 0.71 -10.47 -0.22
N ALA A 67 1.37 -9.70 -1.10
CA ALA A 67 1.54 -10.05 -2.50
C ALA A 67 2.34 -11.34 -2.69
N ILE A 68 3.47 -11.51 -2.00
CA ILE A 68 4.30 -12.72 -2.09
C ILE A 68 3.57 -13.94 -1.49
N SER A 69 2.95 -13.77 -0.32
CA SER A 69 2.26 -14.88 0.35
C SER A 69 1.04 -15.40 -0.43
N GLN A 70 0.53 -14.62 -1.39
CA GLN A 70 -0.49 -15.07 -2.34
C GLN A 70 -0.04 -16.30 -3.14
N TYR A 71 1.27 -16.48 -3.37
CA TYR A 71 1.80 -17.69 -4.04
C TYR A 71 1.51 -18.98 -3.28
N LEU A 72 1.31 -18.94 -1.96
CA LEU A 72 0.95 -20.15 -1.20
C LEU A 72 -0.51 -20.57 -1.41
N ALA A 73 -1.39 -19.66 -1.84
CA ALA A 73 -2.77 -20.00 -2.21
C ALA A 73 -2.84 -20.83 -3.52
N PHE A 74 -1.77 -20.84 -4.32
CA PHE A 74 -1.65 -21.73 -5.49
C PHE A 74 -1.77 -23.21 -5.11
N LEU A 75 -1.21 -23.61 -3.97
CA LEU A 75 -1.12 -25.01 -3.56
C LEU A 75 -2.50 -25.67 -3.35
N PRO A 76 -3.42 -25.10 -2.54
CA PRO A 76 -4.77 -25.65 -2.43
C PRO A 76 -5.57 -25.48 -3.72
N MET A 77 -5.47 -24.33 -4.40
CA MET A 77 -6.25 -24.07 -5.62
C MET A 77 -5.89 -24.96 -6.81
N SER A 78 -4.62 -25.34 -6.95
CA SER A 78 -4.15 -26.20 -8.04
C SER A 78 -4.50 -27.67 -7.87
N GLY A 79 -4.96 -28.05 -6.67
CA GLY A 79 -5.23 -29.45 -6.34
C GLY A 79 -3.99 -30.28 -6.03
N LEU A 80 -2.81 -29.67 -5.88
CA LEU A 80 -1.60 -30.37 -5.47
C LEU A 80 -1.76 -31.02 -4.09
N VAL A 81 -2.62 -30.45 -3.25
CA VAL A 81 -3.04 -31.04 -1.96
C VAL A 81 -3.73 -32.40 -2.09
N LEU A 82 -4.19 -32.80 -3.28
CA LEU A 82 -4.79 -34.12 -3.56
C LEU A 82 -3.75 -35.20 -3.94
N LEU A 83 -2.46 -34.84 -4.06
CA LEU A 83 -1.37 -35.75 -4.44
C LEU A 83 -0.94 -36.64 -3.28
N GLY A 84 -1.57 -37.81 -3.14
CA GLY A 84 -1.07 -38.95 -2.36
C GLY A 84 -0.31 -38.60 -1.07
N CYS A 85 0.92 -39.12 -0.93
CA CYS A 85 1.73 -38.96 0.29
C CYS A 85 2.24 -37.54 0.54
N PHE A 86 2.28 -36.68 -0.48
CA PHE A 86 2.83 -35.31 -0.38
C PHE A 86 1.75 -34.26 -0.16
N GLY A 87 0.49 -34.56 -0.46
CA GLY A 87 -0.62 -33.61 -0.44
C GLY A 87 -0.85 -32.99 0.93
N SER A 88 -0.79 -33.79 1.99
CA SER A 88 -0.92 -33.32 3.37
C SER A 88 0.20 -32.37 3.76
N THR A 89 1.46 -32.68 3.43
CA THR A 89 2.61 -31.82 3.72
C THR A 89 2.52 -30.51 2.96
N ILE A 90 2.16 -30.56 1.67
CA ILE A 90 1.93 -29.37 0.84
C ILE A 90 0.80 -28.51 1.43
N GLY A 91 -0.29 -29.14 1.87
CA GLY A 91 -1.42 -28.45 2.50
C GLY A 91 -1.06 -27.79 3.83
N VAL A 92 -0.20 -28.41 4.64
CA VAL A 92 0.31 -27.77 5.88
C VAL A 92 1.18 -26.56 5.53
N VAL A 93 2.07 -26.67 4.54
CA VAL A 93 2.93 -25.56 4.10
C VAL A 93 2.10 -24.39 3.54
N SER A 94 1.00 -24.66 2.85
CA SER A 94 0.17 -23.59 2.27
C SER A 94 -0.52 -22.72 3.32
N VAL A 95 -0.74 -23.21 4.54
CA VAL A 95 -1.36 -22.44 5.64
C VAL A 95 -0.48 -21.28 6.12
N PHE A 96 0.83 -21.34 5.93
CA PHE A 96 1.70 -20.20 6.25
C PHE A 96 1.39 -18.95 5.42
N GLY A 97 0.81 -19.11 4.22
CA GLY A 97 0.39 -18.01 3.37
C GLY A 97 -0.65 -17.09 4.01
N PRO A 98 -1.87 -17.57 4.31
CA PRO A 98 -2.88 -16.78 4.99
C PRO A 98 -2.42 -16.27 6.37
N ILE A 99 -1.61 -17.02 7.13
CA ILE A 99 -1.04 -16.53 8.40
C ILE A 99 -0.13 -15.32 8.17
N ALA A 100 0.78 -15.40 7.19
CA ALA A 100 1.66 -14.28 6.83
C ALA A 100 0.85 -13.05 6.39
N ARG A 101 -0.24 -13.24 5.64
CA ARG A 101 -1.16 -12.14 5.26
C ARG A 101 -1.80 -11.49 6.48
N ILE A 102 -2.27 -12.28 7.46
CA ILE A 102 -2.85 -11.74 8.70
C ILE A 102 -1.80 -10.91 9.45
N VAL A 103 -0.60 -11.45 9.65
CA VAL A 103 0.48 -10.73 10.35
C VAL A 103 0.83 -9.43 9.63
N ALA A 104 1.00 -9.48 8.30
CA ALA A 104 1.33 -8.31 7.49
C ALA A 104 0.23 -7.23 7.50
N LEU A 105 -1.04 -7.65 7.54
CA LEU A 105 -2.18 -6.73 7.56
C LEU A 105 -2.51 -6.20 8.97
N ALA A 106 -2.20 -6.96 10.01
CA ALA A 106 -2.51 -6.61 11.40
C ALA A 106 -1.49 -5.65 12.02
N SER A 107 -0.20 -5.74 11.65
CA SER A 107 0.84 -4.85 12.19
C SER A 107 1.43 -3.88 11.16
N PRO A 108 2.22 -4.30 10.14
CA PRO A 108 2.83 -3.35 9.20
C PRO A 108 1.80 -2.48 8.47
N TRP A 109 0.76 -3.09 7.89
CA TRP A 109 -0.27 -2.33 7.18
C TRP A 109 -1.09 -1.43 8.10
N ALA A 110 -1.38 -1.89 9.31
CA ALA A 110 -2.15 -1.11 10.28
C ALA A 110 -1.43 0.17 10.72
N ALA A 111 -0.09 0.11 10.79
CA ALA A 111 0.79 1.23 11.12
C ALA A 111 1.21 2.06 9.89
N SER A 112 0.95 1.57 8.68
CA SER A 112 1.42 2.22 7.44
C SER A 112 0.66 3.52 7.14
N PRO A 113 1.37 4.60 6.72
CA PRO A 113 0.74 5.83 6.29
C PRO A 113 -0.11 5.65 5.02
N LEU A 114 0.14 4.60 4.23
CA LEU A 114 -0.61 4.28 3.01
C LEU A 114 -2.09 3.96 3.31
N ARG A 115 -2.41 3.58 4.55
CA ARG A 115 -3.79 3.33 4.97
C ARG A 115 -4.67 4.58 4.92
N ALA A 116 -4.09 5.78 5.03
CA ALA A 116 -4.86 7.03 4.97
C ALA A 116 -5.37 7.35 3.56
N ILE A 117 -4.68 6.83 2.53
CA ILE A 117 -4.96 7.07 1.11
C ILE A 117 -5.48 5.81 0.40
N GLU A 118 -5.69 4.70 1.13
CA GLU A 118 -6.13 3.44 0.53
C GLU A 118 -7.51 3.56 -0.15
N PRO A 119 -7.76 2.84 -1.26
CA PRO A 119 -9.10 2.68 -1.81
C PRO A 119 -10.01 2.06 -0.75
N ALA A 120 -11.18 2.65 -0.54
CA ALA A 120 -12.04 2.38 0.61
C ALA A 120 -12.16 0.88 0.94
N GLY A 121 -11.61 0.49 2.09
CA GLY A 121 -11.75 -0.85 2.68
C GLY A 121 -10.92 -1.97 2.02
N PHE A 122 -9.94 -1.65 1.16
CA PHE A 122 -9.11 -2.66 0.51
C PHE A 122 -8.35 -3.54 1.53
N GLY A 123 -7.63 -2.93 2.47
CA GLY A 123 -6.91 -3.70 3.51
C GLY A 123 -7.83 -4.51 4.42
N ARG A 124 -9.01 -3.98 4.77
CA ARG A 124 -10.00 -4.72 5.59
C ARG A 124 -10.55 -5.95 4.86
N LEU A 125 -10.81 -5.82 3.55
CA LEU A 125 -11.25 -6.94 2.73
C LEU A 125 -10.16 -8.02 2.65
N LEU A 126 -8.91 -7.64 2.39
CA LEU A 126 -7.80 -8.59 2.35
C LEU A 126 -7.61 -9.30 3.70
N LEU A 127 -7.75 -8.59 4.81
CA LEU A 127 -7.63 -9.17 6.16
C LEU A 127 -8.77 -10.16 6.42
N GLY A 128 -10.01 -9.80 6.09
CA GLY A 128 -11.16 -10.68 6.24
C GLY A 128 -11.00 -11.98 5.45
N LEU A 129 -10.58 -11.87 4.18
CA LEU A 129 -10.31 -13.04 3.32
C LEU A 129 -9.16 -13.89 3.87
N ALA A 130 -8.09 -13.27 4.39
CA ALA A 130 -6.97 -14.00 5.00
C ALA A 130 -7.38 -14.74 6.28
N CYS A 131 -8.23 -14.15 7.12
CA CYS A 131 -8.77 -14.81 8.32
C CYS A 131 -9.63 -16.02 7.97
N VAL A 132 -10.51 -15.91 6.98
CA VAL A 132 -11.34 -17.04 6.52
C VAL A 132 -10.46 -18.16 5.97
N ASP A 133 -9.49 -17.83 5.12
CA ASP A 133 -8.58 -18.81 4.52
C ASP A 133 -7.67 -19.47 5.56
N ALA A 134 -7.16 -18.70 6.54
CA ALA A 134 -6.42 -19.25 7.68
C ALA A 134 -7.29 -20.18 8.53
N GLY A 135 -8.53 -19.79 8.83
CA GLY A 135 -9.46 -20.61 9.61
C GLY A 135 -9.72 -21.97 8.95
N CYS A 136 -9.97 -21.96 7.64
CA CYS A 136 -10.19 -23.18 6.86
C CYS A 136 -8.91 -24.02 6.74
N GLY A 137 -7.76 -23.39 6.52
CA GLY A 137 -6.45 -24.06 6.49
C GLY A 137 -6.08 -24.69 7.83
N MET A 138 -6.34 -24.00 8.95
CA MET A 138 -6.11 -24.53 10.30
C MET A 138 -7.04 -25.70 10.60
N ALA A 139 -8.31 -25.65 10.19
CA ALA A 139 -9.22 -26.79 10.32
C ALA A 139 -8.68 -28.02 9.58
N PHE A 140 -8.13 -27.86 8.38
CA PHE A 140 -7.44 -28.93 7.66
C PHE A 140 -6.23 -29.46 8.42
N VAL A 141 -5.35 -28.59 8.92
CA VAL A 141 -4.16 -28.99 9.71
C VAL A 141 -4.55 -29.79 10.94
N VAL A 142 -5.58 -29.37 11.69
CA VAL A 142 -6.09 -30.05 12.88
C VAL A 142 -6.54 -31.48 12.56
N VAL A 143 -7.13 -31.71 11.39
CA VAL A 143 -7.47 -33.08 10.93
C VAL A 143 -6.22 -33.87 10.57
N VAL A 144 -5.27 -33.27 9.85
CA VAL A 144 -4.02 -33.94 9.42
C VAL A 144 -3.17 -34.40 10.61
N ILE A 145 -3.10 -33.61 11.68
CA ILE A 145 -2.35 -33.97 12.91
C ILE A 145 -3.11 -34.96 13.81
N GLY A 146 -4.33 -35.36 13.44
CA GLY A 146 -5.11 -36.38 14.14
C GLY A 146 -5.90 -35.88 15.37
N VAL A 147 -6.08 -34.56 15.53
CA VAL A 147 -6.92 -34.01 16.61
C VAL A 147 -8.41 -34.19 16.30
N LEU A 148 -8.79 -34.15 15.03
CA LEU A 148 -10.15 -34.42 14.54
C LEU A 148 -10.21 -35.77 13.82
N PRO A 149 -11.41 -36.41 13.72
CA PRO A 149 -11.55 -37.70 13.07
C PRO A 149 -11.19 -37.61 11.58
N GLY A 150 -10.58 -38.67 11.04
CA GLY A 150 -10.17 -38.73 9.63
C GLY A 150 -11.32 -38.57 8.63
N THR A 151 -12.57 -38.81 9.05
CA THR A 151 -13.77 -38.53 8.25
C THR A 151 -13.93 -37.03 7.91
N ALA A 152 -13.33 -36.14 8.71
CA ALA A 152 -13.33 -34.71 8.48
C ALA A 152 -12.26 -34.25 7.46
N LEU A 153 -11.39 -35.13 6.98
CA LEU A 153 -10.28 -34.75 6.09
C LEU A 153 -10.79 -34.18 4.76
N LEU A 154 -11.71 -34.89 4.14
CA LEU A 154 -12.26 -34.50 2.85
C LEU A 154 -13.10 -33.20 2.93
N PRO A 155 -14.04 -33.04 3.88
CA PRO A 155 -14.79 -31.78 3.99
C PRO A 155 -13.91 -30.58 4.40
N SER A 156 -12.91 -30.77 5.28
CA SER A 156 -11.97 -29.69 5.62
C SER A 156 -11.11 -29.27 4.42
N LEU A 157 -10.70 -30.23 3.60
CA LEU A 157 -9.98 -29.96 2.36
C LEU A 157 -10.84 -29.18 1.34
N ILE A 158 -12.09 -29.59 1.11
CA ILE A 158 -13.02 -28.87 0.23
C ILE A 158 -13.17 -27.43 0.71
N LEU A 159 -13.43 -27.25 2.00
CA LEU A 159 -13.62 -25.93 2.59
C LEU A 159 -12.38 -25.06 2.40
N TYR A 160 -11.18 -25.64 2.58
CA TYR A 160 -9.93 -24.91 2.40
C TYR A 160 -9.70 -24.50 0.93
N VAL A 161 -9.90 -25.41 -0.03
CA VAL A 161 -9.77 -25.10 -1.46
C VAL A 161 -10.76 -24.02 -1.89
N LEU A 162 -12.01 -24.10 -1.42
CA LEU A 162 -13.03 -23.08 -1.66
C LEU A 162 -12.64 -21.72 -1.07
N ALA A 163 -12.18 -21.69 0.18
CA ALA A 163 -11.77 -20.46 0.86
C ALA A 163 -10.61 -19.79 0.12
N SER A 164 -9.59 -20.55 -0.29
CA SER A 164 -8.47 -20.04 -1.08
C SER A 164 -8.93 -19.53 -2.45
N GLY A 165 -9.81 -20.27 -3.13
CA GLY A 165 -10.39 -19.86 -4.42
C GLY A 165 -11.17 -18.55 -4.33
N VAL A 166 -12.08 -18.44 -3.35
CA VAL A 166 -12.86 -17.22 -3.08
C VAL A 166 -11.93 -16.07 -2.69
N SER A 167 -10.91 -16.32 -1.87
CA SER A 167 -9.90 -15.32 -1.47
C SER A 167 -9.20 -14.71 -2.68
N VAL A 168 -8.63 -15.54 -3.57
CA VAL A 168 -7.90 -15.08 -4.76
C VAL A 168 -8.85 -14.41 -5.78
N ALA A 169 -10.01 -15.01 -6.05
CA ALA A 169 -10.98 -14.45 -7.00
C ALA A 169 -11.51 -13.09 -6.52
N THR A 170 -11.91 -12.97 -5.25
CA THR A 170 -12.41 -11.71 -4.68
C THR A 170 -11.33 -10.62 -4.69
N THR A 171 -10.07 -10.99 -4.43
CA THR A 171 -8.94 -10.08 -4.52
C THR A 171 -8.78 -9.52 -5.93
N ASN A 172 -8.78 -10.39 -6.95
CA ASN A 172 -8.70 -9.98 -8.37
C ASN A 172 -9.89 -9.13 -8.81
N PHE A 173 -11.11 -9.47 -8.39
CA PHE A 173 -12.30 -8.67 -8.66
C PHE A 173 -12.20 -7.26 -8.05
N ARG A 174 -11.67 -7.16 -6.83
CA ARG A 174 -11.47 -5.86 -6.18
C ARG A 174 -10.38 -5.05 -6.88
N LEU A 175 -9.29 -5.68 -7.28
CA LEU A 175 -8.22 -5.06 -8.06
C LEU A 175 -8.71 -4.54 -9.41
N GLU A 176 -9.52 -5.31 -10.13
CA GLU A 176 -10.14 -4.87 -11.39
C GLU A 176 -10.92 -3.56 -11.19
N ARG A 177 -11.75 -3.48 -10.14
CA ARG A 177 -12.50 -2.26 -9.84
C ARG A 177 -11.59 -1.07 -9.54
N ILE A 178 -10.55 -1.28 -8.72
CA ILE A 178 -9.58 -0.23 -8.39
C ILE A 178 -8.88 0.28 -9.66
N PHE A 179 -8.43 -0.63 -10.54
CA PHE A 179 -7.75 -0.23 -11.77
C PHE A 179 -8.68 0.42 -12.79
N ASN A 180 -9.95 0.02 -12.86
CA ASN A 180 -10.95 0.71 -13.67
C ASN A 180 -11.20 2.14 -13.16
N ASP A 181 -11.30 2.31 -11.84
CA ASP A 181 -11.46 3.64 -11.23
C ASP A 181 -10.25 4.55 -11.52
N TRP A 182 -9.05 3.96 -11.63
CA TRP A 182 -7.81 4.66 -11.99
C TRP A 182 -7.56 4.77 -13.51
N GLN A 183 -8.47 4.28 -14.35
CA GLN A 183 -8.34 4.27 -15.82
C GLN A 183 -7.11 3.50 -16.33
N PHE A 184 -6.64 2.50 -15.58
CA PHE A 184 -5.55 1.61 -15.98
C PHE A 184 -6.06 0.36 -16.68
N GLU A 185 -6.19 0.44 -18.02
CA GLU A 185 -6.80 -0.61 -18.84
C GLU A 185 -6.07 -1.97 -18.78
N LEU A 186 -4.74 -1.98 -18.92
CA LEU A 186 -3.96 -3.21 -18.96
C LEU A 186 -3.96 -3.96 -17.61
N PRO A 187 -3.71 -3.29 -16.45
CA PRO A 187 -3.86 -3.92 -15.14
C PRO A 187 -5.29 -4.39 -14.84
N ALA A 188 -6.32 -3.64 -15.26
CA ALA A 188 -7.71 -4.04 -15.08
C ALA A 188 -8.03 -5.32 -15.88
N LEU A 189 -7.57 -5.42 -17.13
CA LEU A 189 -7.70 -6.62 -17.95
C LEU A 189 -7.04 -7.83 -17.28
N LEU A 190 -5.80 -7.67 -16.79
CA LEU A 190 -5.07 -8.74 -16.12
C LEU A 190 -5.80 -9.22 -14.86
N ALA A 191 -6.32 -8.28 -14.05
CA ALA A 191 -7.11 -8.60 -12.87
C ALA A 191 -8.41 -9.34 -13.23
N ARG A 192 -9.10 -8.94 -14.31
CA ARG A 192 -10.28 -9.65 -14.84
C ARG A 192 -9.94 -11.09 -15.27
N ILE A 193 -8.84 -11.28 -16.00
CA ILE A 193 -8.37 -12.62 -16.39
C ILE A 193 -8.07 -13.44 -15.13
N GLY A 194 -7.41 -12.84 -14.13
CA GLY A 194 -7.13 -13.47 -12.85
C GLY A 194 -8.38 -13.88 -12.07
N PHE A 195 -9.44 -13.05 -12.10
CA PHE A 195 -10.73 -13.37 -11.50
C PHE A 195 -11.37 -14.59 -12.17
N ILE A 196 -11.47 -14.57 -13.50
CA ILE A 196 -12.04 -15.68 -14.28
C ILE A 196 -11.24 -16.96 -14.03
N ALA A 197 -9.91 -16.90 -14.09
CA ALA A 197 -9.03 -18.03 -13.84
C ALA A 197 -9.21 -18.57 -12.41
N GLY A 198 -9.35 -17.71 -11.41
CA GLY A 198 -9.59 -18.12 -10.03
C GLY A 198 -10.92 -18.86 -9.84
N CYS A 199 -11.99 -18.37 -10.49
CA CYS A 199 -13.28 -19.04 -10.51
C CYS A 199 -13.22 -20.40 -11.20
N VAL A 200 -12.55 -20.49 -12.37
CA VAL A 200 -12.38 -21.75 -13.10
C VAL A 200 -11.59 -22.75 -12.26
N ALA A 201 -10.47 -22.34 -11.65
CA ALA A 201 -9.68 -23.21 -10.76
C ALA A 201 -10.54 -23.78 -9.62
N GLY A 202 -11.33 -22.94 -8.94
CA GLY A 202 -12.23 -23.37 -7.88
C GLY A 202 -13.26 -24.39 -8.37
N VAL A 203 -13.95 -24.11 -9.48
CA VAL A 203 -14.95 -25.02 -10.06
C VAL A 203 -14.34 -26.34 -10.51
N THR A 204 -13.18 -26.30 -11.17
CA THR A 204 -12.44 -27.50 -11.59
C THR A 204 -12.11 -28.38 -10.38
N MET A 205 -11.65 -27.79 -9.28
CA MET A 205 -11.32 -28.55 -8.08
C MET A 205 -12.54 -29.18 -7.41
N ILE A 206 -13.66 -28.47 -7.34
CA ILE A 206 -14.93 -29.03 -6.86
C ILE A 206 -15.34 -30.23 -7.72
N ALA A 207 -15.22 -30.12 -9.05
CA ALA A 207 -15.55 -31.20 -9.97
C ALA A 207 -14.66 -32.44 -9.75
N VAL A 208 -13.35 -32.25 -9.61
CA VAL A 208 -12.40 -33.35 -9.31
C VAL A 208 -12.76 -34.06 -8.02
N VAL A 209 -13.03 -33.30 -6.95
CA VAL A 209 -13.38 -33.89 -5.65
C VAL A 209 -14.72 -34.63 -5.72
N THR A 210 -15.70 -34.08 -6.43
CA THR A 210 -17.03 -34.71 -6.62
C THR A 210 -16.91 -36.03 -7.35
N VAL A 211 -16.11 -36.10 -8.42
CA VAL A 211 -15.87 -37.34 -9.17
C VAL A 211 -15.14 -38.37 -8.30
N ARG A 212 -14.18 -37.95 -7.46
CA ARG A 212 -13.52 -38.86 -6.52
C ARG A 212 -14.47 -39.42 -5.47
N LEU A 213 -15.40 -38.60 -4.97
CA LEU A 213 -16.43 -39.03 -4.02
C LEU A 213 -17.44 -40.00 -4.64
N ALA A 214 -17.80 -39.79 -5.90
CA ALA A 214 -18.75 -40.66 -6.60
C ALA A 214 -18.18 -42.06 -6.90
N GLN A 215 -16.86 -42.26 -6.76
CA GLN A 215 -16.14 -43.51 -7.03
C GLN A 215 -16.60 -44.24 -8.31
N PRO A 216 -16.62 -43.57 -9.48
CA PRO A 216 -16.80 -44.26 -10.75
C PRO A 216 -15.60 -45.18 -11.04
N ASN A 217 -15.62 -45.84 -12.20
CA ASN A 217 -14.50 -46.65 -12.69
C ASN A 217 -13.14 -45.95 -12.44
N PRO A 218 -12.11 -46.69 -11.98
CA PRO A 218 -10.82 -46.12 -11.57
C PRO A 218 -10.11 -45.37 -12.70
N ASP A 219 -10.32 -45.78 -13.95
CA ASP A 219 -9.79 -45.10 -15.14
C ASP A 219 -10.39 -43.70 -15.30
N VAL A 220 -11.69 -43.55 -15.06
CA VAL A 220 -12.39 -42.25 -15.14
C VAL A 220 -11.88 -41.32 -14.05
N VAL A 221 -11.74 -41.82 -12.82
CA VAL A 221 -11.19 -41.04 -11.70
C VAL A 221 -9.78 -40.55 -12.01
N SER A 222 -8.95 -41.42 -12.61
CA SER A 222 -7.57 -41.10 -12.95
C SER A 222 -7.50 -40.03 -14.04
N ILE A 223 -8.24 -40.19 -15.14
CA ILE A 223 -8.29 -39.22 -16.25
C ILE A 223 -8.79 -37.85 -15.75
N VAL A 224 -9.89 -37.83 -15.00
CA VAL A 224 -10.46 -36.58 -14.47
C VAL A 224 -9.51 -35.91 -13.48
N THR A 225 -8.85 -36.67 -12.60
CA THR A 225 -7.85 -36.11 -11.68
C THR A 225 -6.71 -35.47 -12.48
N LEU A 226 -6.18 -36.15 -13.50
CA LEU A 226 -5.01 -35.70 -14.25
C LEU A 226 -5.33 -34.43 -15.07
N LEU A 227 -6.47 -34.43 -15.77
CA LEU A 227 -6.94 -33.27 -16.51
C LEU A 227 -7.29 -32.10 -15.58
N GLY A 228 -7.98 -32.39 -14.47
CA GLY A 228 -8.37 -31.40 -13.48
C GLY A 228 -7.17 -30.75 -12.81
N LEU A 229 -6.12 -31.52 -12.51
CA LEU A 229 -4.86 -31.00 -11.97
C LEU A 229 -4.12 -30.14 -12.99
N ALA A 230 -4.07 -30.53 -14.27
CA ALA A 230 -3.45 -29.73 -15.32
C ALA A 230 -4.15 -28.38 -15.50
N ILE A 231 -5.49 -28.38 -15.60
CA ILE A 231 -6.30 -27.16 -15.69
C ILE A 231 -6.16 -26.33 -14.41
N GLY A 232 -6.22 -26.97 -13.25
CA GLY A 232 -6.09 -26.36 -11.93
C GLY A 232 -4.76 -25.64 -11.76
N ILE A 233 -3.64 -26.24 -12.17
CA ILE A 233 -2.31 -25.62 -12.12
C ILE A 233 -2.27 -24.35 -12.98
N ILE A 234 -2.68 -24.44 -14.25
CA ILE A 234 -2.61 -23.31 -15.19
C ILE A 234 -3.47 -22.15 -14.70
N THR A 235 -4.72 -22.43 -14.36
CA THR A 235 -5.69 -21.41 -13.94
C THR A 235 -5.33 -20.81 -12.58
N SER A 236 -4.84 -21.61 -11.64
CA SER A 236 -4.37 -21.09 -10.34
C SER A 236 -3.13 -20.23 -10.46
N LEU A 237 -2.15 -20.60 -11.30
CA LEU A 237 -0.97 -19.78 -11.56
C LEU A 237 -1.35 -18.41 -12.12
N LEU A 238 -2.24 -18.38 -13.13
CA LEU A 238 -2.72 -17.13 -13.71
C LEU A 238 -3.44 -16.26 -12.67
N ALA A 239 -4.33 -16.85 -11.88
CA ALA A 239 -5.10 -16.14 -10.86
C ALA A 239 -4.22 -15.52 -9.77
N VAL A 240 -3.27 -16.31 -9.26
CA VAL A 240 -2.34 -15.89 -8.20
C VAL A 240 -1.33 -14.86 -8.71
N PHE A 241 -0.81 -15.06 -9.93
CA PHE A 241 0.08 -14.09 -10.57
C PHE A 241 -0.61 -12.72 -10.73
N ALA A 242 -1.83 -12.71 -11.28
CA ALA A 242 -2.61 -11.49 -11.44
C ALA A 242 -2.88 -10.78 -10.11
N ALA A 243 -3.21 -11.55 -9.06
CA ALA A 243 -3.45 -10.99 -7.73
C ALA A 243 -2.17 -10.38 -7.13
N ARG A 244 -1.03 -11.09 -7.23
CA ARG A 244 0.27 -10.62 -6.73
C ARG A 244 0.73 -9.36 -7.45
N ASP A 245 0.67 -9.37 -8.78
CA ASP A 245 1.06 -8.23 -9.62
C ASP A 245 0.15 -7.02 -9.36
N GLY A 246 -1.16 -7.25 -9.25
CA GLY A 246 -2.13 -6.19 -8.94
C GLY A 246 -1.92 -5.56 -7.57
N ILE A 247 -1.66 -6.36 -6.52
CA ILE A 247 -1.35 -5.84 -5.18
C ILE A 247 -0.07 -4.98 -5.23
N GLY A 248 0.99 -5.46 -5.92
CA GLY A 248 2.23 -4.70 -6.07
C GLY A 248 2.05 -3.37 -6.82
N ARG A 249 1.18 -3.33 -7.84
CA ARG A 249 0.84 -2.07 -8.53
C ARG A 249 0.06 -1.11 -7.64
N VAL A 250 -0.91 -1.60 -6.89
CA VAL A 250 -1.64 -0.77 -5.91
C VAL A 250 -0.68 -0.16 -4.90
N GLU A 251 0.25 -0.94 -4.37
CA GLU A 251 1.30 -0.44 -3.49
C GLU A 251 2.15 0.65 -4.13
N GLY A 252 2.60 0.45 -5.38
CA GLY A 252 3.39 1.43 -6.11
C GLY A 252 2.67 2.76 -6.33
N VAL A 253 1.37 2.71 -6.68
CA VAL A 253 0.53 3.91 -6.82
C VAL A 253 0.39 4.63 -5.49
N LEU A 254 0.05 3.92 -4.40
CA LEU A 254 -0.11 4.54 -3.09
C LEU A 254 1.18 5.21 -2.59
N ILE A 255 2.34 4.61 -2.85
CA ILE A 255 3.63 5.21 -2.48
C ILE A 255 3.89 6.47 -3.30
N THR A 256 3.56 6.45 -4.59
CA THR A 256 3.72 7.62 -5.48
C THR A 256 2.82 8.77 -5.01
N ASP A 257 1.54 8.49 -4.75
CA ASP A 257 0.57 9.48 -4.24
C ASP A 257 1.02 10.04 -2.88
N LEU A 258 1.60 9.21 -2.01
CA LEU A 258 2.11 9.65 -0.72
C LEU A 258 3.30 10.61 -0.90
N ILE A 259 4.22 10.30 -1.82
CA ILE A 259 5.37 11.15 -2.12
C ILE A 259 4.91 12.50 -2.68
N GLU A 260 3.96 12.50 -3.62
CA GLU A 260 3.41 13.72 -4.22
C GLU A 260 2.68 14.59 -3.18
N ALA A 261 1.90 13.97 -2.28
CA ALA A 261 1.25 14.69 -1.18
C ALA A 261 2.26 15.32 -0.21
N HIS A 262 3.44 14.72 -0.03
CA HIS A 262 4.51 15.29 0.79
C HIS A 262 5.25 16.42 0.07
N SER A 263 5.51 16.31 -1.25
CA SER A 263 6.15 17.38 -2.01
C SER A 263 5.28 18.64 -2.07
N GLU A 264 3.98 18.50 -2.32
CA GLU A 264 3.06 19.65 -2.28
C GLU A 264 3.03 20.37 -0.93
N ARG A 265 3.25 19.64 0.16
CA ARG A 265 3.31 20.22 1.51
C ARG A 265 4.62 20.99 1.74
N ILE A 266 5.72 20.55 1.14
CA ILE A 266 7.03 21.22 1.22
C ILE A 266 7.02 22.50 0.37
N ASP A 267 6.42 22.44 -0.82
CA ASP A 267 6.35 23.57 -1.76
C ASP A 267 5.38 24.67 -1.31
N ARG A 268 4.43 24.35 -0.40
CA ARG A 268 3.68 25.36 0.33
C ARG A 268 4.60 26.03 1.37
N GLU A 269 5.29 27.06 0.93
CA GLU A 269 5.99 28.05 1.75
C GLU A 269 5.15 28.39 3.00
N PRO A 270 5.74 28.47 4.21
CA PRO A 270 4.97 28.79 5.41
C PRO A 270 4.26 30.11 5.16
N THR A 271 2.93 30.07 5.19
CA THR A 271 2.12 31.29 5.19
C THR A 271 2.71 32.16 6.28
N PRO A 272 3.21 33.38 5.96
CA PRO A 272 3.71 34.27 7.00
C PRO A 272 2.61 34.33 8.05
N LEU A 273 2.94 33.97 9.29
CA LEU A 273 2.06 34.25 10.41
C LEU A 273 1.68 35.72 10.25
N GLU A 274 0.39 35.99 9.98
CA GLU A 274 -0.11 37.35 9.95
C GLU A 274 0.31 37.97 11.28
N ASP A 275 1.26 38.90 11.22
CA ASP A 275 1.74 39.60 12.38
C ASP A 275 0.54 40.35 12.98
N PRO A 276 0.06 39.98 14.19
CA PRO A 276 -1.09 40.63 14.78
C PRO A 276 -0.87 42.14 15.00
N ALA A 277 0.39 42.63 14.95
CA ALA A 277 0.71 44.06 14.96
C ALA A 277 0.20 44.79 13.70
N ARG A 278 0.08 44.10 12.55
CA ARG A 278 -0.34 44.70 11.27
C ARG A 278 -1.85 44.89 11.15
N ARG A 279 -2.65 44.23 11.99
CA ARG A 279 -4.12 44.41 12.03
C ARG A 279 -4.57 45.76 12.58
N ASN A 280 -3.72 46.40 13.39
CA ASN A 280 -4.07 47.63 14.12
C ASN A 280 -3.48 48.90 13.49
N HIS A 281 -2.70 48.79 12.41
CA HIS A 281 -2.26 49.96 11.68
C HIS A 281 -3.32 50.33 10.62
N PRO A 282 -3.93 51.53 10.68
CA PRO A 282 -4.67 52.04 9.53
C PRO A 282 -3.72 52.07 8.33
N PRO A 283 -4.18 51.72 7.12
CA PRO A 283 -3.33 51.79 5.94
C PRO A 283 -2.79 53.21 5.81
N ASP A 284 -1.47 53.34 5.69
CA ASP A 284 -0.86 54.63 5.38
C ASP A 284 -1.51 55.17 4.11
N PRO A 285 -1.93 56.45 4.10
CA PRO A 285 -2.50 57.05 2.91
C PRO A 285 -1.47 56.94 1.78
N LEU A 286 -1.87 56.30 0.69
CA LEU A 286 -1.10 56.28 -0.55
C LEU A 286 -0.68 57.72 -0.89
N PRO A 287 0.61 58.00 -1.14
CA PRO A 287 1.03 59.31 -1.61
C PRO A 287 0.30 59.61 -2.92
N LEU A 288 -0.61 60.59 -2.88
CA LEU A 288 -1.16 61.18 -4.08
C LEU A 288 -0.10 62.13 -4.64
N GLU A 289 0.26 61.88 -5.88
CA GLU A 289 1.21 62.59 -6.75
C GLU A 289 2.71 62.36 -6.53
N PRO A 290 3.45 61.90 -7.56
CA PRO A 290 4.89 62.02 -7.58
C PRO A 290 5.29 63.50 -7.66
N GLU A 291 6.17 63.94 -6.76
CA GLU A 291 6.80 65.26 -6.84
C GLU A 291 7.38 65.47 -8.24
N ARG A 292 6.89 66.51 -8.92
CA ARG A 292 7.39 66.92 -10.23
C ARG A 292 8.83 67.41 -10.05
N PRO A 293 9.82 66.88 -10.78
CA PRO A 293 11.20 67.35 -10.66
C PRO A 293 11.28 68.82 -11.05
N PRO A 294 12.13 69.63 -10.38
CA PRO A 294 12.26 71.05 -10.67
C PRO A 294 12.76 71.27 -12.09
N ILE A 295 12.10 72.17 -12.81
CA ILE A 295 12.50 72.67 -14.12
C ILE A 295 13.81 73.45 -13.93
N ARG A 296 14.88 73.06 -14.61
CA ARG A 296 16.10 73.89 -14.71
C ARG A 296 15.82 75.01 -15.71
N GLU A 297 15.74 76.26 -15.25
CA GLU A 297 15.63 77.46 -16.10
C GLU A 297 17.00 78.04 -16.50
N ASP A 298 18.03 77.20 -16.60
CA ASP A 298 19.40 77.66 -16.81
C ASP A 298 19.97 77.08 -18.11
N LEU A 299 19.40 77.44 -19.26
CA LEU A 299 19.98 77.20 -20.59
C LEU A 299 19.43 78.20 -21.63
N GLU A 300 19.33 79.48 -21.27
CA GLU A 300 19.30 80.58 -22.23
C GLU A 300 20.38 81.59 -21.85
N GLY A 301 21.51 81.54 -22.56
CA GLY A 301 22.63 82.45 -22.35
C GLY A 301 23.94 81.93 -22.90
N HIS A 302 24.03 81.71 -24.22
CA HIS A 302 25.17 82.09 -25.08
C HIS A 302 24.85 81.81 -26.56
#